data_AF-A0A3N5W3R3-F1
#
_entry.id   AF-A0A3N5W3R3-F1
#
_cell.length_a   1.000
_cell.length_b   1.000
_cell.length_c   1.000
_cell.angle_alpha   90.00
_cell.angle_beta   90.00
_cell.angle_gamma   90.00
#
_symmetry.space_group_name_H-M   'P 1'
#
loop_
_entity.id
_entity.type
_entity.pdbx_description
1 polymer ?
#
loop_
_entity_poly.entity_id
_entity_poly.type
_entity_poly.pdbx_seq_one_letter_code
_entity_poly.pdbx_strand_id
1 'polypeptide(L)'
;MKRRSNTMLVPTLILAVLALVLLWTGYARHDGSHVEGARIGAKMIVEVLPLLVFAFLVAGMVQVLVPQETIYRWVGAGSGHRGILLGTIAGGLAPGGPYVSLPIAAGLFRAGAGTGTM
;
A
#
# COMPACT_ATOMS: atom_id res chain seq x y z
N MET A 1 -16.79 -11.41 20.73
CA MET A 1 -16.74 -9.94 20.89
C MET A 1 -15.93 -9.36 19.72
N LYS A 2 -16.59 -8.74 18.73
CA LYS A 2 -15.97 -8.23 17.48
C LYS A 2 -15.04 -7.05 17.83
N ARG A 3 -13.72 -7.24 17.83
CA ARG A 3 -12.75 -6.13 17.83
C ARG A 3 -12.95 -5.35 16.52
N ARG A 4 -13.69 -4.25 16.58
CA ARG A 4 -13.79 -3.29 15.48
C ARG A 4 -12.39 -2.73 15.27
N SER A 5 -11.74 -3.15 14.19
CA SER A 5 -10.39 -2.74 13.81
C SER A 5 -10.38 -1.24 13.51
N ASN A 6 -10.01 -0.42 14.51
CA ASN A 6 -9.69 1.00 14.33
C ASN A 6 -8.27 1.21 13.75
N THR A 7 -7.63 0.15 13.25
CA THR A 7 -6.21 0.13 12.87
C THR A 7 -5.87 1.18 11.82
N MET A 8 -6.79 1.51 10.91
CA MET A 8 -6.59 2.55 9.88
C MET A 8 -7.10 3.94 10.31
N LEU A 9 -8.05 4.02 11.25
CA LEU A 9 -8.63 5.30 11.68
C LEU A 9 -7.63 6.15 12.47
N VAL A 10 -6.84 5.52 13.34
CA VAL A 10 -5.87 6.24 14.17
C VAL A 10 -4.78 6.91 13.31
N PRO A 11 -4.10 6.20 12.37
CA PRO A 11 -3.16 6.83 11.45
C PRO A 11 -3.79 7.95 10.61
N THR A 12 -5.01 7.74 10.09
CA THR A 12 -5.72 8.78 9.31
C THR A 12 -5.97 10.04 10.13
N LEU A 13 -6.41 9.91 11.38
CA LEU A 13 -6.63 11.05 12.26
C LEU A 13 -5.34 11.78 12.59
N ILE A 14 -4.26 11.05 12.89
CA ILE A 14 -2.94 11.65 13.15
C ILE A 14 -2.48 12.47 11.94
N LEU A 15 -2.54 11.89 10.73
CA LEU A 15 -2.15 12.58 9.50
C LEU A 15 -3.06 13.77 9.19
N ALA A 16 -4.37 13.65 9.44
CA ALA A 16 -5.31 14.75 9.24
C ALA A 16 -5.00 15.94 10.14
N VAL A 17 -4.71 15.70 11.43
CA VAL A 17 -4.33 16.76 12.37
C VAL A 17 -3.02 17.41 11.94
N LEU A 18 -2.00 16.63 11.57
CA LEU A 18 -0.72 17.16 11.08
C LEU A 18 -0.90 18.01 9.82
N ALA A 19 -1.71 17.55 8.86
CA ALA A 19 -2.00 18.29 7.64
C ALA A 19 -2.69 19.63 7.95
N LEU A 20 -3.67 19.64 8.86
CA LEU A 20 -4.35 20.86 9.29
C LEU A 20 -3.40 21.84 9.98
N VAL A 21 -2.52 21.35 10.86
CA VAL A 21 -1.49 22.18 11.51
C VAL A 21 -0.55 22.79 10.48
N LEU A 22 -0.05 22.00 9.52
CA LEU A 22 0.85 22.49 8.48
C LEU A 22 0.17 23.52 7.57
N LEU A 23 -1.07 23.27 7.15
CA LEU A 23 -1.85 24.23 6.36
C LEU A 23 -2.11 25.52 7.14
N TRP A 24 -2.43 25.42 8.44
CA TRP A 24 -2.59 26.59 9.30
C TRP A 24 -1.29 27.39 9.40
N THR A 25 -0.16 26.73 9.61
CA THR A 25 1.14 27.42 9.70
C THR A 25 1.52 28.11 8.38
N GLY A 26 1.22 27.50 7.23
CA GLY A 26 1.41 28.13 5.92
C GLY A 26 0.42 29.26 5.63
N TYR A 27 -0.79 29.19 6.18
CA TYR A 27 -1.77 30.29 6.10
C TYR A 27 -1.31 31.50 6.93
N ALA A 28 -0.84 31.25 8.15
CA ALA A 28 -0.36 32.29 9.07
C ALA A 28 0.90 33.02 8.58
N ARG A 29 1.66 32.46 7.62
CA ARG A 29 2.84 33.09 7.03
C ARG A 29 2.51 34.14 5.95
N HIS A 30 1.26 34.19 5.46
CA HIS A 30 0.81 35.12 4.41
C HIS A 30 1.65 35.13 3.11
N ASP A 31 2.47 34.10 2.88
CA ASP A 31 3.39 33.96 1.75
C ASP A 31 2.83 33.07 0.61
N GLY A 32 1.60 32.59 0.76
CA GLY A 32 0.95 31.68 -0.19
C GLY A 32 1.42 30.21 -0.10
N SER A 33 2.31 29.88 0.84
CA SER A 33 2.88 28.52 0.99
C SER A 33 1.82 27.43 1.20
N HIS A 34 0.71 27.75 1.87
CA HIS A 34 -0.42 26.84 2.04
C HIS A 34 -1.11 26.47 0.73
N VAL A 35 -1.24 27.43 -0.22
CA VAL A 35 -1.85 27.17 -1.53
C VAL A 35 -0.91 26.32 -2.38
N GLU A 36 0.38 26.66 -2.41
CA GLU A 36 1.36 25.90 -3.18
C GLU A 36 1.53 24.47 -2.63
N GLY A 37 1.58 24.32 -1.30
CA GLY A 37 1.58 23.00 -0.66
C GLY A 37 0.34 22.17 -0.99
N ALA A 38 -0.85 22.78 -0.94
CA ALA A 38 -2.10 22.11 -1.33
C ALA A 38 -2.12 21.73 -2.81
N ARG A 39 -1.56 22.57 -3.69
CA ARG A 39 -1.47 22.30 -5.13
C ARG A 39 -0.54 21.13 -5.44
N ILE A 40 0.64 21.11 -4.82
CA ILE A 40 1.60 19.99 -4.95
C ILE A 40 0.94 18.70 -4.43
N GLY A 41 0.29 18.75 -3.27
CA GLY A 41 -0.44 17.60 -2.71
C GLY A 41 -1.56 17.10 -3.63
N ALA A 42 -2.36 18.01 -4.20
CA ALA A 42 -3.42 17.64 -5.13
C ALA A 42 -2.87 16.99 -6.41
N LYS A 43 -1.75 17.48 -6.94
CA LYS A 43 -1.08 16.87 -8.09
C LYS A 43 -0.61 15.44 -7.76
N MET A 44 0.00 15.23 -6.58
CA MET A 44 0.41 13.89 -6.14
C MET A 44 -0.79 12.93 -6.02
N ILE A 45 -1.94 13.41 -5.53
CA ILE A 45 -3.16 12.59 -5.46
C ILE A 45 -3.57 12.13 -6.86
N VAL A 46 -3.60 13.03 -7.84
CA VAL A 46 -4.02 12.71 -9.22
C VAL A 46 -3.04 11.72 -9.88
N GLU A 47 -1.74 11.82 -9.58
CA GLU A 47 -0.73 10.91 -10.14
C GLU A 47 -0.78 9.51 -9.49
N VAL A 48 -0.99 9.42 -8.17
CA VAL A 48 -0.88 8.17 -7.41
C VAL A 48 -2.21 7.42 -7.31
N LEU A 49 -3.35 8.12 -7.27
CA LEU A 49 -4.67 7.50 -7.07
C LEU A 49 -5.02 6.46 -8.16
N PRO A 50 -4.83 6.72 -9.47
CA PRO A 50 -5.14 5.71 -10.50
C PRO A 50 -4.29 4.46 -10.34
N LEU A 51 -2.99 4.63 -10.05
CA LEU A 51 -2.06 3.54 -9.80
C LEU A 51 -2.52 2.66 -8.63
N LEU A 52 -2.91 3.29 -7.51
CA LEU A 52 -3.42 2.58 -6.33
C LEU A 52 -4.70 1.79 -6.63
N VAL A 53 -5.64 2.38 -7.38
CA VAL A 53 -6.89 1.72 -7.75
C VAL A 53 -6.63 0.43 -8.51
N PHE A 54 -5.78 0.46 -9.53
CA PHE A 54 -5.46 -0.74 -10.30
C PHE A 54 -4.63 -1.75 -9.50
N ALA A 55 -3.68 -1.27 -8.67
CA ALA A 55 -2.90 -2.14 -7.79
C ALA A 55 -3.77 -2.91 -6.79
N PHE A 56 -4.71 -2.23 -6.14
CA PHE A 56 -5.66 -2.87 -5.22
C PHE A 56 -6.61 -3.83 -5.94
N LEU A 57 -7.06 -3.48 -7.14
CA LEU A 57 -7.91 -4.35 -7.96
C LEU A 57 -7.17 -5.65 -8.32
N VAL A 58 -5.92 -5.55 -8.79
CA VAL A 58 -5.09 -6.72 -9.07
C VAL A 58 -4.85 -7.54 -7.79
N ALA A 59 -4.46 -6.90 -6.69
CA ALA A 59 -4.23 -7.59 -5.41
C ALA A 59 -5.47 -8.33 -4.90
N GLY A 60 -6.66 -7.73 -5.06
CA GLY A 60 -7.94 -8.35 -4.70
C GLY A 60 -8.32 -9.49 -5.64
N MET A 61 -8.15 -9.30 -6.95
CA MET A 61 -8.42 -10.34 -7.95
C MET A 61 -7.49 -11.55 -7.78
N VAL A 62 -6.20 -11.33 -7.48
CA VAL A 62 -5.26 -12.42 -7.20
C VAL A 62 -5.71 -13.26 -6.01
N GLN A 63 -6.24 -12.64 -4.95
CA GLN A 63 -6.76 -13.36 -3.78
C GLN A 63 -7.99 -14.23 -4.09
N VAL A 64 -8.79 -13.86 -5.10
CA VAL A 64 -10.03 -14.56 -5.46
C VAL A 64 -9.80 -15.60 -6.55
N LEU A 65 -9.03 -15.26 -7.60
CA LEU A 65 -8.83 -16.11 -8.77
C LEU A 65 -7.75 -17.16 -8.56
N VAL A 66 -6.76 -16.94 -7.70
CA VAL A 66 -5.64 -17.87 -7.52
C VAL A 66 -5.93 -18.80 -6.34
N PRO A 67 -5.96 -20.13 -6.55
CA PRO A 67 -6.14 -21.10 -5.46
C PRO A 67 -5.03 -20.96 -4.42
N GLN A 68 -5.38 -21.06 -3.13
CA GLN A 68 -4.43 -20.91 -2.03
C GLN A 68 -3.28 -21.93 -2.11
N GLU A 69 -3.53 -23.15 -2.59
CA GLU A 69 -2.49 -24.17 -2.79
C GLU A 69 -1.41 -23.70 -3.79
N THR A 70 -1.80 -22.93 -4.81
CA THR A 70 -0.86 -22.40 -5.80
C THR A 70 0.02 -21.32 -5.18
N ILE A 71 -0.57 -20.39 -4.43
CA ILE A 71 0.18 -19.34 -3.72
C ILE A 71 1.13 -19.98 -2.70
N TYR A 72 0.65 -20.97 -1.94
CA TYR A 72 1.46 -21.67 -0.95
C TYR A 72 2.62 -22.46 -1.58
N ARG A 73 2.41 -23.09 -2.73
CA ARG A 73 3.45 -23.88 -3.41
C ARG A 73 4.53 -23.03 -4.07
N TRP A 74 4.17 -21.85 -4.59
CA TRP A 74 5.10 -21.00 -5.36
C TRP A 74 5.75 -19.91 -4.52
N VAL A 75 5.02 -19.37 -3.54
CA VAL A 75 5.42 -18.22 -2.72
C VAL A 75 5.14 -18.48 -1.23
N GLY A 76 4.68 -19.66 -0.82
CA GLY A 76 4.44 -20.03 0.59
C GLY A 76 5.63 -20.68 1.27
N ALA A 77 5.45 -21.11 2.52
CA ALA A 77 6.49 -21.80 3.29
C ALA A 77 7.01 -23.08 2.59
N GLY A 78 6.20 -23.72 1.74
CA GLY A 78 6.60 -24.87 0.93
C GLY A 78 7.48 -24.56 -0.29
N SER A 79 7.70 -23.29 -0.63
CA SER A 79 8.45 -22.86 -1.83
C SER A 79 9.97 -22.79 -1.61
N GLY A 80 10.43 -22.76 -0.37
CA GLY A 80 11.85 -22.64 -0.01
C GLY A 80 12.55 -21.46 -0.69
N HIS A 81 13.79 -21.67 -1.14
CA HIS A 81 14.60 -20.66 -1.83
C HIS A 81 14.02 -20.19 -3.17
N ARG A 82 13.19 -21.02 -3.84
CA ARG A 82 12.56 -20.64 -5.11
C ARG A 82 11.52 -19.53 -4.92
N GLY A 83 10.74 -19.59 -3.85
CA GLY A 83 9.79 -18.52 -3.53
C GLY A 83 10.49 -17.21 -3.15
N ILE A 84 11.67 -17.27 -2.51
CA ILE A 84 12.44 -16.07 -2.18
C ILE A 84 12.92 -15.39 -3.46
N LEU A 85 13.47 -16.16 -4.41
CA LEU A 85 13.94 -15.63 -5.68
C LEU A 85 12.78 -15.04 -6.50
N LEU A 86 11.66 -15.77 -6.59
CA LEU A 86 10.47 -15.33 -7.32
C LEU A 86 9.83 -14.10 -6.67
N GLY A 87 9.72 -14.07 -5.34
CA GLY A 87 9.21 -12.93 -4.58
C GLY A 87 10.10 -11.69 -4.74
N THR A 88 11.43 -11.87 -4.74
CA THR A 88 12.39 -10.78 -4.96
C THR A 88 12.28 -10.21 -6.38
N ILE A 89 12.20 -11.07 -7.40
CA ILE A 89 12.06 -10.63 -8.79
C ILE A 89 10.69 -9.97 -8.99
N ALA A 90 9.62 -10.59 -8.51
CA ALA A 90 8.26 -10.04 -8.64
C ALA A 90 8.11 -8.71 -7.88
N GLY A 91 8.67 -8.60 -6.67
CA GLY A 91 8.68 -7.37 -5.89
C GLY A 91 9.56 -6.28 -6.51
N GLY A 92 10.73 -6.66 -7.05
CA GLY A 92 11.64 -5.73 -7.72
C GLY A 92 11.14 -5.23 -9.07
N LEU A 93 10.35 -6.05 -9.78
CA LEU A 93 9.71 -5.67 -11.05
C LEU A 93 8.34 -4.98 -10.84
N ALA A 94 7.79 -4.98 -9.62
CA ALA A 94 6.51 -4.35 -9.34
C ALA A 94 6.61 -2.83 -9.57
N PRO A 95 5.89 -2.26 -10.56
CA PRO A 95 5.90 -0.83 -10.80
C PRO A 95 5.17 -0.10 -9.69
N GLY A 96 5.61 1.12 -9.35
CA GLY A 96 4.89 1.99 -8.41
C GLY A 96 5.39 1.99 -6.97
N GLY A 97 6.52 1.33 -6.68
CA GLY A 97 7.17 1.38 -5.37
C GLY A 97 6.28 0.85 -4.23
N PRO A 98 6.43 1.35 -2.98
CA PRO A 98 5.69 0.82 -1.83
C PRO A 98 4.17 0.96 -1.94
N TYR A 99 3.68 1.86 -2.80
CA TYR A 99 2.25 2.07 -3.04
C TYR A 99 1.56 0.86 -3.67
N VAL A 100 2.30 0.08 -4.48
CA VAL A 100 1.77 -1.07 -5.22
C VAL A 100 2.25 -2.38 -4.59
N SER A 101 3.51 -2.45 -4.15
CA SER A 101 4.07 -3.68 -3.60
C SER A 101 3.46 -4.07 -2.26
N LEU A 102 3.21 -3.12 -1.35
CA LEU A 102 2.70 -3.43 -0.01
C LEU A 102 1.28 -4.02 -0.01
N PRO A 103 0.31 -3.48 -0.77
CA PRO A 103 -1.02 -4.09 -0.84
C PRO A 103 -1.03 -5.47 -1.48
N ILE A 104 -0.22 -5.68 -2.52
CA ILE A 104 -0.06 -6.97 -3.18
C ILE A 104 0.56 -7.97 -2.20
N ALA A 105 1.63 -7.60 -1.51
CA ALA A 105 2.27 -8.43 -0.50
C ALA A 105 1.30 -8.77 0.65
N ALA A 106 0.56 -7.78 1.16
CA ALA A 106 -0.45 -8.01 2.20
C ALA A 106 -1.58 -8.94 1.72
N GLY A 107 -1.97 -8.85 0.44
CA GLY A 107 -2.94 -9.75 -0.18
C GLY A 107 -2.43 -11.18 -0.30
N LEU A 108 -1.20 -11.35 -0.79
CA LEU A 108 -0.53 -12.65 -0.87
C LEU A 108 -0.32 -13.26 0.53
N PHE A 109 -0.03 -12.43 1.54
CA PHE A 109 0.15 -12.87 2.92
C PHE A 109 -1.12 -13.46 3.48
N ARG A 110 -2.24 -12.76 3.28
CA ARG A 110 -3.57 -13.27 3.63
C ARG A 110 -3.92 -14.55 2.86
N ALA A 111 -3.37 -14.71 1.65
CA ALA A 111 -3.58 -15.87 0.82
C ALA A 111 -2.62 -17.06 1.11
N GLY A 112 -1.71 -16.94 2.09
CA GLY A 112 -0.85 -18.04 2.55
C GLY A 112 0.59 -18.02 2.03
N ALA A 113 1.04 -16.90 1.45
CA ALA A 113 2.46 -16.74 1.11
C ALA A 113 3.35 -16.58 2.36
N GLY A 114 4.60 -17.01 2.25
CA GLY A 114 5.54 -17.16 3.35
C GLY A 114 6.20 -15.84 3.73
N THR A 115 6.61 -15.71 5.00
CA THR A 115 7.24 -14.50 5.52
C THR A 115 8.64 -14.22 4.96
N GLY A 116 9.32 -15.25 4.44
CA GLY A 116 10.66 -15.10 3.84
C GLY A 116 10.65 -14.71 2.36
N THR A 117 9.49 -14.72 1.71
CA THR A 117 9.31 -14.47 0.27
C THR A 117 8.61 -13.14 -0.02
N MET A 118 8.40 -12.32 1.01
CA MET A 118 7.78 -10.98 0.98
C MET A 118 8.75 -9.94 1.48
#